data_AF-A0A672P450-F1
#
_entry.id   AF-A0A672P450-F1
#
_cell.length_a   1.000
_cell.length_b   1.000
_cell.length_c   1.000
_cell.angle_alpha   90.00
_cell.angle_beta   90.00
_cell.angle_gamma   90.00
#
_symmetry.space_group_name_H-M   'P 1'
#
loop_
_entity.id
_entity.type
_entity.pdbx_description
1 polymer ?
#
loop_
_entity_poly.entity_id
_entity_poly.type
_entity_poly.pdbx_seq_one_letter_code
_entity_poly.pdbx_strand_id
1 'polypeptide(L)'
;MGVLCSRFLQPSSRCTTPALSAAALASLGGSSSRRGSGDAGSIVMDAEASISELRVIMLFICIAQTVIQIAEKHGLVIIPEDTPNGDVSHESPTSGITVVTQEAAQVLESAGDGPLDVRLRKLADEKDELLSQIRKLKMQLEEERQKHSKIDSVYTEGERMENGTDLHFIEMQRDVNRQISEYKFKLSKAEQEMATMEQNVNRLEGQVSRYKSSADNAEKIEDELKAEKRKLQRELRTALDKIEEMEMTNNHLIKRLEKMKANRNALLSQQ
;
A
#
# COMPACT_ATOMS: atom_id res chain seq x y z
N MET A 1 21.63 -4.99 -14.14
CA MET A 1 22.39 -4.93 -15.41
C MET A 1 21.82 -5.80 -16.55
N GLY A 2 20.67 -6.47 -16.40
CA GLY A 2 20.04 -7.25 -17.49
C GLY A 2 19.16 -6.45 -18.47
N VAL A 3 19.01 -5.13 -18.31
CA VAL A 3 18.10 -4.29 -19.13
C VAL A 3 18.84 -3.22 -19.95
N LEU A 4 20.14 -3.02 -19.72
CA LEU A 4 20.94 -2.03 -20.48
C LEU A 4 21.54 -2.58 -21.78
N CYS A 5 21.66 -3.91 -21.94
CA CYS A 5 22.21 -4.50 -23.16
C CYS A 5 21.21 -4.51 -24.33
N SER A 6 19.90 -4.46 -24.04
CA SER A 6 18.84 -4.51 -25.08
C SER A 6 18.53 -3.17 -25.73
N ARG A 7 19.14 -2.04 -25.30
CA ARG A 7 18.83 -0.69 -25.83
C ARG A 7 19.76 -0.21 -26.95
N PHE A 8 20.79 -0.96 -27.33
CA PHE A 8 21.70 -0.55 -28.42
C PHE A 8 21.30 -1.11 -29.80
N LEU A 9 20.24 -1.92 -29.90
CA LEU A 9 19.71 -2.45 -31.15
C LEU A 9 18.16 -2.36 -31.19
N GLN A 10 17.59 -1.21 -31.60
CA GLN A 10 16.50 -1.07 -32.60
C GLN A 10 15.67 0.24 -32.49
N PRO A 11 15.08 0.74 -33.62
CA PRO A 11 14.59 2.11 -33.77
C PRO A 11 13.05 2.32 -33.66
N SER A 12 12.69 3.54 -33.25
CA SER A 12 11.53 4.40 -33.59
C SER A 12 10.06 3.91 -33.49
N SER A 13 9.25 4.68 -32.76
CA SER A 13 7.97 5.32 -33.20
C SER A 13 6.79 5.19 -32.21
N ARG A 14 6.29 6.37 -31.75
CA ARG A 14 4.89 6.86 -31.50
C ARG A 14 3.82 5.85 -31.01
N CYS A 15 2.84 6.14 -30.15
CA CYS A 15 2.12 7.36 -29.82
C CYS A 15 1.10 7.09 -28.66
N THR A 16 0.60 8.18 -28.05
CA THR A 16 -0.78 8.43 -27.54
C THR A 16 -1.35 7.64 -26.36
N THR A 17 -1.68 8.32 -25.25
CA THR A 17 -3.06 8.72 -24.82
C THR A 17 -3.03 9.56 -23.53
N PRO A 18 -4.10 10.33 -23.20
CA PRO A 18 -4.01 11.57 -22.42
C PRO A 18 -4.59 11.54 -20.99
N ALA A 19 -4.13 12.53 -20.21
CA ALA A 19 -4.83 13.38 -19.23
C ALA A 19 -5.73 12.77 -18.13
N LEU A 20 -5.29 12.92 -16.86
CA LEU A 20 -6.14 13.32 -15.73
C LEU A 20 -5.34 14.26 -14.79
N SER A 21 -6.03 15.32 -14.35
CA SER A 21 -5.54 16.44 -13.53
C SER A 21 -5.92 16.26 -12.06
N ALA A 22 -5.08 16.73 -11.13
CA ALA A 22 -5.48 17.11 -9.78
C ALA A 22 -4.46 18.04 -9.11
N ALA A 23 -4.98 19.04 -8.38
CA ALA A 23 -4.35 19.95 -7.43
C ALA A 23 -3.43 21.03 -8.04
N ALA A 24 -3.88 22.28 -8.22
CA ALA A 24 -4.20 23.28 -7.19
C ALA A 24 -3.04 23.50 -6.21
N LEU A 25 -2.37 24.65 -6.31
CA LEU A 25 -2.01 25.59 -5.23
C LEU A 25 -0.98 26.63 -5.74
N ALA A 26 -1.00 27.81 -5.11
CA ALA A 26 -0.12 28.99 -5.27
C ALA A 26 -0.45 29.90 -6.47
N SER A 27 -1.20 30.99 -6.28
CA SER A 27 -0.86 32.25 -5.59
C SER A 27 -0.09 33.23 -6.47
N LEU A 28 -0.76 34.36 -6.67
CA LEU A 28 -0.36 35.60 -7.32
C LEU A 28 1.01 36.13 -6.86
N GLY A 29 1.83 36.51 -7.84
CA GLY A 29 3.03 37.34 -7.72
C GLY A 29 3.56 37.55 -9.13
N GLY A 30 3.44 38.72 -9.74
CA GLY A 30 4.33 39.85 -9.50
C GLY A 30 5.19 40.05 -10.75
N SER A 31 4.95 41.13 -11.47
CA SER A 31 5.68 41.57 -12.67
C SER A 31 7.15 41.91 -12.38
N SER A 32 8.10 41.44 -13.21
CA SER A 32 9.43 42.07 -13.41
C SER A 32 10.17 41.36 -14.56
N SER A 33 10.31 41.95 -15.75
CA SER A 33 11.41 42.83 -16.19
C SER A 33 12.59 42.08 -16.84
N ARG A 34 12.97 42.58 -18.02
CA ARG A 34 14.02 42.10 -18.93
C ARG A 34 15.41 42.53 -18.47
N ARG A 35 16.42 41.66 -18.68
CA ARG A 35 17.79 41.89 -19.26
C ARG A 35 18.65 40.67 -18.90
N GLY A 36 19.27 39.98 -19.86
CA GLY A 36 20.57 40.33 -20.47
C GLY A 36 21.66 39.50 -19.78
N SER A 37 22.14 38.42 -20.40
CA SER A 37 23.37 38.37 -21.24
C SER A 37 24.65 38.23 -20.42
N GLY A 38 25.37 37.13 -20.62
CA GLY A 38 26.73 36.91 -20.09
C GLY A 38 27.19 35.45 -20.19
N ASP A 39 27.50 34.99 -21.40
CA ASP A 39 28.31 33.78 -21.65
C ASP A 39 29.79 34.07 -21.35
N ALA A 40 30.49 33.13 -20.72
CA ALA A 40 31.92 32.91 -20.94
C ALA A 40 32.41 31.56 -20.36
N GLY A 41 32.62 30.59 -21.26
CA GLY A 41 33.84 29.76 -21.32
C GLY A 41 33.95 28.53 -20.42
N SER A 42 33.83 27.34 -21.00
CA SER A 42 34.49 26.12 -20.47
C SER A 42 35.03 25.24 -21.58
N ILE A 43 36.36 25.31 -21.73
CA ILE A 43 37.35 24.24 -22.02
C ILE A 43 36.78 22.96 -22.66
N VAL A 44 37.12 22.74 -23.94
CA VAL A 44 37.12 21.42 -24.61
C VAL A 44 38.55 20.90 -24.56
N MET A 45 38.79 19.78 -23.86
CA MET A 45 39.96 18.90 -24.05
C MET A 45 39.53 17.44 -23.76
N ASP A 46 39.73 16.58 -24.76
CA ASP A 46 39.78 15.11 -24.80
C ASP A 46 38.90 14.25 -23.87
N ALA A 47 37.73 13.82 -24.37
CA ALA A 47 36.89 12.77 -23.76
C ALA A 47 36.83 11.46 -24.58
N GLU A 48 37.35 11.43 -25.82
CA GLU A 48 37.25 10.26 -26.72
C GLU A 48 38.25 9.15 -26.38
N ALA A 49 39.43 9.49 -25.83
CA ALA A 49 40.44 8.49 -25.42
C ALA A 49 40.02 7.68 -24.18
N SER A 50 39.27 8.28 -23.24
CA SER A 50 38.77 7.56 -22.06
C SER A 50 37.57 6.66 -22.37
N ILE A 51 36.84 6.91 -23.46
CA ILE A 51 35.69 6.08 -23.86
C ILE A 51 36.14 4.75 -24.49
N SER A 52 37.23 4.75 -25.27
CA SER A 52 37.78 3.51 -25.84
C SER A 52 38.36 2.60 -24.75
N GLU A 53 39.06 3.16 -23.75
CA GLU A 53 39.55 2.41 -22.59
C GLU A 53 38.40 1.86 -21.73
N LEU A 54 37.35 2.65 -21.48
CA LEU A 54 36.15 2.19 -20.77
C LEU A 54 35.42 1.06 -21.52
N ARG A 55 35.40 1.09 -22.86
CA ARG A 55 34.82 0.01 -23.67
C ARG A 55 35.64 -1.28 -23.59
N VAL A 56 36.97 -1.18 -23.57
CA VAL A 56 37.86 -2.35 -23.40
C VAL A 56 37.66 -2.97 -22.02
N ILE A 57 37.60 -2.16 -20.96
CA ILE A 57 37.35 -2.64 -19.59
C ILE A 57 35.96 -3.29 -19.48
N MET A 58 34.93 -2.68 -20.08
CA MET A 58 33.58 -3.23 -20.06
C MET A 58 33.47 -4.54 -20.87
N LEU A 59 34.21 -4.66 -21.98
CA LEU A 59 34.30 -5.91 -22.74
C LEU A 59 35.02 -7.01 -21.94
N PHE A 60 36.10 -6.66 -21.23
CA PHE A 60 36.84 -7.61 -20.41
C PHE A 60 36.01 -8.15 -19.24
N ILE A 61 35.27 -7.27 -18.56
CA ILE A 61 34.34 -7.66 -17.48
C ILE A 61 33.24 -8.57 -18.03
N CYS A 62 32.70 -8.26 -19.21
CA CYS A 62 31.64 -9.05 -19.83
C CYS A 62 32.13 -10.47 -20.19
N ILE A 63 33.36 -10.58 -20.73
CA ILE A 63 33.98 -11.88 -21.01
C ILE A 63 34.24 -12.64 -19.72
N ALA A 64 34.80 -12.00 -18.68
CA ALA A 64 35.05 -12.64 -17.39
C ALA A 64 33.75 -13.16 -16.74
N GLN A 65 32.67 -12.37 -16.76
CA GLN A 65 31.37 -12.82 -16.26
C GLN A 65 30.78 -13.98 -17.09
N THR A 66 30.99 -13.98 -18.41
CA THR A 66 30.54 -15.08 -19.27
C THR A 66 31.33 -16.36 -18.99
N VAL A 67 32.65 -16.25 -18.78
CA VAL A 67 33.50 -17.39 -18.42
C VAL A 67 33.13 -17.95 -17.05
N ILE A 68 32.88 -17.09 -16.05
CA ILE A 68 32.40 -17.51 -14.72
C ILE A 68 31.06 -18.24 -14.84
N GLN A 69 30.11 -17.72 -15.62
CA GLN A 69 28.83 -18.39 -15.86
C GLN A 69 28.97 -19.76 -16.55
N ILE A 70 29.93 -19.91 -17.47
CA ILE A 70 30.22 -21.18 -18.13
C ILE A 70 30.86 -22.15 -17.13
N ALA A 71 31.80 -21.68 -16.30
CA ALA A 71 32.44 -22.49 -15.26
C ALA A 71 31.44 -22.99 -14.20
N GLU A 72 30.50 -22.15 -13.75
CA GLU A 72 29.42 -22.54 -12.82
C GLU A 72 28.46 -23.57 -13.44
N LYS A 73 28.14 -23.44 -14.73
CA LYS A 73 27.23 -24.38 -15.42
C LYS A 73 27.86 -25.74 -15.71
N HIS A 74 29.20 -25.82 -15.75
CA HIS A 74 29.93 -27.04 -16.06
C HIS A 74 30.73 -27.62 -14.88
N GLY A 75 30.58 -27.07 -13.66
CA GLY A 75 31.06 -27.69 -12.42
C GLY A 75 32.58 -27.79 -12.28
N LEU A 76 33.34 -26.79 -12.77
CA LEU A 76 34.80 -26.74 -12.62
C LEU A 76 35.19 -25.75 -11.52
N VAL A 77 35.79 -26.26 -10.43
CA VAL A 77 36.35 -25.46 -9.34
C VAL A 77 37.85 -25.28 -9.57
N ILE A 78 38.30 -24.05 -9.78
CA ILE A 78 39.73 -23.70 -9.83
C ILE A 78 40.21 -23.48 -8.39
N ILE A 79 40.97 -24.43 -7.85
CA ILE A 79 41.73 -24.23 -6.60
C ILE A 79 43.14 -23.74 -7.00
N PRO A 80 43.58 -22.55 -6.56
CA PRO A 80 44.93 -22.08 -6.86
C PRO A 80 45.96 -22.91 -6.08
N GLU A 81 46.75 -23.72 -6.78
CA GLU A 81 47.97 -24.31 -6.22
C GLU A 81 49.13 -23.32 -6.36
N ASP A 82 49.54 -22.74 -5.24
CA ASP A 82 50.91 -22.25 -5.08
C ASP A 82 51.81 -23.48 -4.99
N THR A 83 52.52 -23.78 -6.08
CA THR A 83 53.58 -24.80 -6.15
C THR A 83 54.67 -24.56 -5.10
N PRO A 84 55.05 -25.56 -4.29
CA PRO A 84 56.39 -25.67 -3.77
C PRO A 84 57.04 -26.94 -4.30
N ASN A 85 58.00 -26.73 -5.19
CA ASN A 85 59.01 -27.71 -5.54
C ASN A 85 59.78 -28.17 -4.29
N GLY A 86 59.94 -29.48 -4.14
CA GLY A 86 61.18 -30.07 -3.61
C GLY A 86 61.26 -30.41 -2.11
N ASP A 87 61.47 -31.70 -1.88
CA ASP A 87 62.44 -32.30 -0.94
C ASP A 87 62.07 -32.55 0.55
N VAL A 88 61.60 -33.79 0.79
CA VAL A 88 62.02 -34.80 1.80
C VAL A 88 61.95 -34.52 3.33
N SER A 89 61.16 -35.38 4.00
CA SER A 89 61.19 -35.86 5.41
C SER A 89 60.80 -34.86 6.52
N HIS A 90 60.02 -35.19 7.56
CA HIS A 90 59.88 -36.42 8.35
C HIS A 90 58.52 -36.49 9.10
N GLU A 91 58.18 -37.69 9.54
CA GLU A 91 56.95 -38.24 10.14
C GLU A 91 56.04 -37.42 11.08
N SER A 92 54.74 -37.47 10.81
CA SER A 92 53.66 -37.80 11.76
C SER A 92 52.44 -38.30 10.96
N PRO A 93 51.50 -39.04 11.58
CA PRO A 93 50.89 -40.25 11.02
C PRO A 93 50.37 -39.99 9.62
N THR A 94 50.72 -40.89 8.69
CA THR A 94 50.10 -40.94 7.38
C THR A 94 48.58 -41.01 7.59
N SER A 95 47.94 -39.85 7.51
CA SER A 95 46.59 -39.68 7.01
C SER A 95 46.64 -40.34 5.64
N GLY A 96 46.48 -41.66 5.65
CA GLY A 96 46.57 -42.49 4.47
C GLY A 96 45.60 -41.90 3.48
N ILE A 97 46.12 -41.45 2.35
CA ILE A 97 45.30 -40.99 1.23
C ILE A 97 44.50 -42.21 0.78
N THR A 98 43.33 -42.38 1.38
CA THR A 98 42.34 -43.37 0.96
C THR A 98 41.65 -42.77 -0.24
N VAL A 99 41.92 -43.32 -1.42
CA VAL A 99 41.18 -42.99 -2.62
C VAL A 99 39.75 -43.46 -2.40
N VAL A 100 38.86 -42.52 -2.12
CA VAL A 100 37.42 -42.76 -2.08
C VAL A 100 36.87 -42.68 -3.49
N THR A 101 35.81 -43.41 -3.78
CA THR A 101 35.12 -43.26 -5.07
C THR A 101 34.54 -41.85 -5.17
N GLN A 102 34.28 -41.40 -6.39
CA GLN A 102 33.75 -40.05 -6.65
C GLN A 102 32.45 -39.80 -5.89
N GLU A 103 31.61 -40.82 -5.76
CA GLU A 103 30.33 -40.77 -5.04
C GLU A 103 30.56 -40.61 -3.53
N ALA A 104 31.53 -41.31 -2.96
CA ALA A 104 31.84 -41.23 -1.54
C ALA A 104 32.46 -39.87 -1.17
N ALA A 105 33.28 -39.29 -2.05
CA ALA A 105 33.79 -37.93 -1.89
C ALA A 105 32.65 -36.90 -1.88
N GLN A 106 31.68 -37.02 -2.79
CA GLN A 106 30.53 -36.13 -2.87
C GLN A 106 29.62 -36.20 -1.63
N VAL A 107 29.34 -37.41 -1.10
CA VAL A 107 28.54 -37.59 0.12
C VAL A 107 29.25 -36.97 1.34
N LEU A 108 30.57 -37.13 1.42
CA LEU A 108 31.34 -36.47 2.45
C LEU A 108 31.28 -34.95 2.29
N GLU A 109 31.35 -34.39 1.07
CA GLU A 109 31.25 -32.94 0.82
C GLU A 109 29.92 -32.38 1.32
N SER A 110 28.81 -33.09 1.12
CA SER A 110 27.51 -32.69 1.67
C SER A 110 27.43 -32.66 3.20
N ALA A 111 28.29 -33.41 3.91
CA ALA A 111 28.37 -33.38 5.37
C ALA A 111 29.07 -32.10 5.92
N GLY A 112 29.52 -31.22 5.04
CA GLY A 112 30.20 -29.96 5.35
C GLY A 112 31.68 -30.12 5.65
N ASP A 113 32.29 -29.02 6.09
CA ASP A 113 33.75 -28.93 6.27
C ASP A 113 34.22 -29.50 7.61
N GLY A 114 35.45 -30.02 7.65
CA GLY A 114 36.07 -30.63 8.84
C GLY A 114 36.75 -31.98 8.59
N PRO A 115 37.43 -32.54 9.61
CA PRO A 115 38.11 -33.82 9.49
C PRO A 115 37.13 -34.97 9.26
N LEU A 116 37.61 -36.06 8.66
CA LEU A 116 36.80 -37.18 8.17
C LEU A 116 35.92 -37.80 9.28
N ASP A 117 36.43 -37.88 10.50
CA ASP A 117 35.72 -38.37 11.68
C ASP A 117 34.50 -37.50 12.05
N VAL A 118 34.62 -36.18 11.94
CA VAL A 118 33.53 -35.23 12.16
C VAL A 118 32.47 -35.35 11.07
N ARG A 119 32.87 -35.48 9.80
CA ARG A 119 31.95 -35.66 8.66
C ARG A 119 31.20 -36.99 8.75
N LEU A 120 31.89 -38.08 9.11
CA LEU A 120 31.27 -39.39 9.34
C LEU A 120 30.29 -39.37 10.51
N ARG A 121 30.59 -38.66 11.60
CA ARG A 121 29.67 -38.50 12.73
C ARG A 121 28.40 -37.76 12.33
N LYS A 122 28.52 -36.64 11.61
CA LYS A 122 27.36 -35.90 11.10
C LYS A 122 26.46 -36.76 10.21
N LEU A 123 27.06 -37.53 9.29
CA LEU A 123 26.30 -38.47 8.45
C LEU A 123 25.63 -39.59 9.26
N ALA A 124 26.27 -40.07 10.32
CA ALA A 124 25.67 -41.04 11.23
C ALA A 124 24.49 -40.45 12.00
N ASP A 125 24.61 -39.23 12.51
CA ASP A 125 23.55 -38.50 13.22
C ASP A 125 22.36 -38.22 12.28
N GLU A 126 22.62 -37.76 11.05
CA GLU A 126 21.60 -37.56 10.02
C GLU A 126 20.90 -38.87 9.64
N LYS A 127 21.65 -39.97 9.51
CA LYS A 127 21.08 -41.29 9.26
C LYS A 127 20.21 -41.77 10.42
N ASP A 128 20.61 -41.52 11.66
CA ASP A 128 19.81 -41.88 12.84
C ASP A 128 18.54 -41.01 12.96
N GLU A 129 18.63 -39.73 12.62
CA GLU A 129 17.49 -38.81 12.52
C GLU A 129 16.51 -39.24 11.41
N LEU A 130 17.01 -39.54 10.21
CA LEU A 130 16.20 -40.09 9.12
C LEU A 130 15.56 -41.42 9.50
N LEU A 131 16.28 -42.31 10.20
CA LEU A 131 15.72 -43.55 10.73
C LEU A 131 14.61 -43.29 11.77
N SER A 132 14.78 -42.26 12.61
CA SER A 132 13.75 -41.81 13.55
C SER A 132 12.50 -41.33 12.81
N GLN A 133 12.67 -40.52 11.77
CA GLN A 133 11.58 -40.04 10.92
C GLN A 133 10.88 -41.19 10.19
N ILE A 134 11.62 -42.18 9.66
CA ILE A 134 11.05 -43.38 9.04
C ILE A 134 10.24 -44.17 10.07
N ARG A 135 10.73 -44.35 11.30
CA ARG A 135 9.97 -45.03 12.36
C ARG A 135 8.70 -44.28 12.70
N LYS A 136 8.76 -42.94 12.82
CA LYS A 136 7.60 -42.09 13.10
C LYS A 136 6.57 -42.14 11.97
N LEU A 137 7.00 -42.03 10.72
CA LEU A 137 6.13 -42.14 9.55
C LEU A 137 5.53 -43.53 9.42
N LYS A 138 6.27 -44.61 9.72
CA LYS A 138 5.72 -45.97 9.79
C LYS A 138 4.67 -46.12 10.88
N MET A 139 4.91 -45.55 12.06
CA MET A 139 3.93 -45.52 13.15
C MET A 139 2.67 -44.75 12.74
N GLN A 140 2.82 -43.59 12.10
CA GLN A 140 1.68 -42.80 11.61
C GLN A 140 0.92 -43.52 10.48
N LEU A 141 1.63 -44.16 9.56
CA LEU A 141 1.01 -44.97 8.50
C LEU A 141 0.24 -46.16 9.10
N GLU A 142 0.82 -46.84 10.09
CA GLU A 142 0.17 -47.95 10.78
C GLU A 142 -1.02 -47.47 11.62
N GLU A 143 -0.93 -46.31 12.26
CA GLU A 143 -2.04 -45.69 12.98
C GLU A 143 -3.18 -45.31 12.02
N GLU A 144 -2.88 -44.73 10.85
CA GLU A 144 -3.86 -44.41 9.82
C GLU A 144 -4.47 -45.68 9.18
N ARG A 145 -3.66 -46.74 8.96
CA ARG A 145 -4.16 -48.05 8.53
C ARG A 145 -5.05 -48.70 9.59
N GLN A 146 -4.74 -48.55 10.87
CA GLN A 146 -5.57 -49.04 11.97
C GLN A 146 -6.85 -48.21 12.12
N LYS A 147 -6.82 -46.89 11.91
CA LYS A 147 -8.01 -46.04 11.85
C LYS A 147 -8.90 -46.44 10.68
N HIS A 148 -8.34 -46.65 9.49
CA HIS A 148 -9.06 -47.19 8.33
C HIS A 148 -9.58 -48.60 8.57
N SER A 149 -8.80 -49.49 9.19
CA SER A 149 -9.24 -50.85 9.51
C SER A 149 -10.33 -50.88 10.57
N LYS A 150 -10.33 -49.96 11.55
CA LYS A 150 -11.45 -49.80 12.50
C LYS A 150 -12.69 -49.23 11.82
N ILE A 151 -12.52 -48.30 10.88
CA ILE A 151 -13.60 -47.80 10.04
C ILE A 151 -14.19 -48.92 9.16
N ASP A 152 -13.36 -49.74 8.53
CA ASP A 152 -13.77 -50.83 7.63
C ASP A 152 -14.31 -52.05 8.40
N SER A 153 -13.78 -52.32 9.60
CA SER A 153 -14.33 -53.29 10.57
C SER A 153 -15.66 -52.83 11.16
N VAL A 154 -15.86 -51.53 11.36
CA VAL A 154 -17.19 -50.98 11.72
C VAL A 154 -18.18 -51.12 10.56
N TYR A 155 -17.72 -51.11 9.30
CA TYR A 155 -18.57 -51.38 8.13
C TYR A 155 -18.84 -52.87 7.87
N THR A 156 -17.96 -53.79 8.29
CA THR A 156 -18.09 -55.24 8.00
C THR A 156 -18.50 -56.09 9.21
N GLU A 157 -18.24 -55.65 10.45
CA GLU A 157 -18.76 -56.25 11.68
C GLU A 157 -20.15 -55.69 12.06
N GLY A 158 -20.71 -54.84 11.20
CA GLY A 158 -22.13 -54.44 11.21
C GLY A 158 -23.08 -55.51 10.67
N GLU A 159 -22.58 -56.55 9.98
CA GLU A 159 -23.42 -57.63 9.42
C GLU A 159 -23.90 -58.64 10.48
N ARG A 160 -23.55 -58.47 11.76
CA ARG A 160 -23.96 -59.40 12.83
C ARG A 160 -24.74 -58.80 13.99
N MET A 161 -25.11 -57.51 13.91
CA MET A 161 -25.96 -56.84 14.91
C MET A 161 -26.94 -55.87 14.24
N GLU A 162 -27.73 -56.39 13.31
CA GLU A 162 -28.47 -55.66 12.26
C GLU A 162 -29.71 -54.85 12.71
N ASN A 163 -29.92 -54.56 14.01
CA ASN A 163 -31.15 -53.85 14.44
C ASN A 163 -30.96 -52.67 15.42
N GLY A 164 -29.75 -52.42 15.93
CA GLY A 164 -29.54 -51.41 16.99
C GLY A 164 -28.62 -50.24 16.61
N THR A 165 -27.50 -50.53 15.95
CA THR A 165 -26.45 -49.54 15.64
C THR A 165 -26.76 -48.70 14.40
N ASP A 166 -27.37 -49.33 13.38
CA ASP A 166 -27.86 -48.63 12.19
C ASP A 166 -29.02 -47.67 12.55
N LEU A 167 -29.90 -48.09 13.46
CA LEU A 167 -30.98 -47.26 13.97
C LEU A 167 -30.48 -45.98 14.65
N HIS A 168 -29.44 -46.07 15.49
CA HIS A 168 -28.86 -44.90 16.16
C HIS A 168 -28.19 -43.92 15.19
N PHE A 169 -27.50 -44.43 14.17
CA PHE A 169 -26.90 -43.59 13.13
C PHE A 169 -27.97 -42.88 12.28
N ILE A 170 -29.05 -43.59 11.93
CA ILE A 170 -30.21 -43.03 11.23
C ILE A 170 -30.91 -41.95 12.07
N GLU A 171 -31.09 -42.16 13.38
CA GLU A 171 -31.66 -41.16 14.29
C GLU A 171 -30.79 -39.90 14.37
N MET A 172 -29.47 -40.06 14.53
CA MET A 172 -28.53 -38.95 14.55
C MET A 172 -28.55 -38.16 13.22
N GLN A 173 -28.61 -38.85 12.09
CA GLN A 173 -28.72 -38.22 10.77
C GLN A 173 -30.03 -37.45 10.60
N ARG A 174 -31.15 -37.97 11.12
CA ARG A 174 -32.45 -37.27 11.13
C ARG A 174 -32.41 -36.02 11.99
N ASP A 175 -31.79 -36.08 13.17
CA ASP A 175 -31.64 -34.92 14.06
C ASP A 175 -30.75 -33.83 13.46
N VAL A 176 -29.64 -34.21 12.83
CA VAL A 176 -28.79 -33.28 12.08
C VAL A 176 -29.59 -32.63 10.94
N ASN A 177 -30.36 -33.41 10.18
CA ASN A 177 -31.20 -32.88 9.10
C ASN A 177 -32.33 -31.96 9.61
N ARG A 178 -32.90 -32.25 10.79
CA ARG A 178 -33.88 -31.37 11.47
C ARG A 178 -33.24 -30.04 11.84
N GLN A 179 -32.08 -30.08 12.49
CA GLN A 179 -31.34 -28.87 12.87
C GLN A 179 -30.94 -28.04 11.64
N ILE A 180 -30.46 -28.68 10.57
CA ILE A 180 -30.17 -28.00 9.30
C ILE A 180 -31.41 -27.26 8.78
N SER A 181 -32.57 -27.90 8.83
CA SER A 181 -33.83 -27.30 8.37
C SER A 181 -34.25 -26.10 9.24
N GLU A 182 -34.09 -26.21 10.56
CA GLU A 182 -34.36 -25.11 11.49
C GLU A 182 -33.43 -23.91 11.28
N TYR A 183 -32.14 -24.15 11.10
CA TYR A 183 -31.17 -23.08 10.83
C TYR A 183 -31.40 -22.45 9.45
N LYS A 184 -31.77 -23.24 8.43
CA LYS A 184 -32.18 -22.70 7.13
C LYS A 184 -33.40 -21.79 7.25
N PHE A 185 -34.41 -22.18 8.03
CA PHE A 185 -35.59 -21.35 8.25
C PHE A 185 -35.25 -20.05 9.00
N LYS A 186 -34.44 -20.13 10.06
CA LYS A 186 -33.98 -18.95 10.80
C LYS A 186 -33.16 -18.01 9.93
N LEU A 187 -32.27 -18.55 9.10
CA LEU A 187 -31.49 -17.78 8.15
C LEU A 187 -32.40 -17.05 7.17
N SER A 188 -33.34 -17.76 6.54
CA SER A 188 -34.29 -17.17 5.59
C SER A 188 -35.13 -16.05 6.23
N LYS A 189 -35.56 -16.24 7.49
CA LYS A 189 -36.26 -15.19 8.24
C LYS A 189 -35.38 -13.96 8.50
N ALA A 190 -34.14 -14.17 8.92
CA ALA A 190 -33.18 -13.10 9.15
C ALA A 190 -32.84 -12.35 7.85
N GLU A 191 -32.74 -13.05 6.72
CA GLU A 191 -32.54 -12.45 5.38
C GLU A 191 -33.73 -11.56 4.99
N GLN A 192 -34.96 -11.98 5.26
CA GLN A 192 -36.16 -11.16 5.00
C GLN A 192 -36.21 -9.91 5.90
N GLU A 193 -35.87 -10.06 7.18
CA GLU A 193 -35.79 -8.94 8.12
C GLU A 193 -34.70 -7.95 7.70
N MET A 194 -33.54 -8.44 7.25
CA MET A 194 -32.44 -7.63 6.71
C MET A 194 -32.90 -6.80 5.51
N ALA A 195 -33.57 -7.42 4.53
CA ALA A 195 -34.09 -6.71 3.36
C ALA A 195 -35.09 -5.61 3.74
N THR A 196 -35.92 -5.84 4.77
CA THR A 196 -36.86 -4.84 5.28
C THR A 196 -36.13 -3.67 5.94
N MET A 197 -35.11 -3.97 6.75
CA MET A 197 -34.29 -2.95 7.41
C MET A 197 -33.49 -2.13 6.40
N GLU A 198 -32.96 -2.73 5.34
CA GLU A 198 -32.28 -2.02 4.26
C GLU A 198 -33.19 -1.00 3.56
N GLN A 199 -34.45 -1.37 3.28
CA GLN A 199 -35.42 -0.42 2.71
C GLN A 199 -35.70 0.74 3.66
N ASN A 200 -35.79 0.48 4.97
CA ASN A 200 -35.95 1.52 5.98
C ASN A 200 -34.76 2.47 6.03
N VAL A 201 -33.54 1.94 5.98
CA VAL A 201 -32.30 2.72 5.92
C VAL A 201 -32.32 3.63 4.69
N ASN A 202 -32.56 3.09 3.49
CA ASN A 202 -32.64 3.86 2.25
C ASN A 202 -33.64 5.02 2.33
N ARG A 203 -34.82 4.77 2.93
CA ARG A 203 -35.84 5.82 3.14
C ARG A 203 -35.35 6.91 4.09
N LEU A 204 -34.74 6.51 5.21
CA LEU A 204 -34.24 7.45 6.24
C LEU A 204 -33.07 8.28 5.71
N GLU A 205 -32.15 7.68 4.97
CA GLU A 205 -31.06 8.39 4.30
C GLU A 205 -31.58 9.47 3.35
N GLY A 206 -32.63 9.16 2.58
CA GLY A 206 -33.31 10.14 1.74
C GLY A 206 -33.94 11.30 2.53
N GLN A 207 -34.47 11.05 3.73
CA GLN A 207 -34.99 12.10 4.62
C GLN A 207 -33.86 12.98 5.16
N VAL A 208 -32.77 12.37 5.63
CA VAL A 208 -31.59 13.08 6.13
C VAL A 208 -31.00 14.00 5.06
N SER A 209 -30.89 13.51 3.82
CA SER A 209 -30.40 14.31 2.68
C SER A 209 -31.26 15.56 2.43
N ARG A 210 -32.60 15.43 2.49
CA ARG A 210 -33.53 16.56 2.34
C ARG A 210 -33.44 17.55 3.48
N TYR A 211 -33.41 17.07 4.73
CA TYR A 211 -33.29 17.96 5.89
C TYR A 211 -31.96 18.69 5.92
N LYS A 212 -30.87 18.04 5.52
CA LYS A 212 -29.57 18.68 5.37
C LYS A 212 -29.63 19.83 4.36
N SER A 213 -30.15 19.56 3.15
CA SER A 213 -30.30 20.59 2.11
C SER A 213 -31.18 21.76 2.58
N SER A 214 -32.25 21.47 3.33
CA SER A 214 -33.12 22.51 3.90
C SER A 214 -32.41 23.34 4.98
N ALA A 215 -31.60 22.72 5.82
CA ALA A 215 -30.83 23.41 6.87
C ALA A 215 -29.74 24.30 6.24
N ASP A 216 -28.98 23.77 5.28
CA ASP A 216 -27.96 24.53 4.55
C ASP A 216 -28.57 25.74 3.81
N ASN A 217 -29.79 25.60 3.28
CA ASN A 217 -30.51 26.71 2.65
C ASN A 217 -30.99 27.74 3.69
N ALA A 218 -31.49 27.30 4.84
CA ALA A 218 -31.93 28.20 5.91
C ALA A 218 -30.76 29.01 6.48
N GLU A 219 -29.59 28.40 6.66
CA GLU A 219 -28.37 29.08 7.12
C GLU A 219 -27.95 30.19 6.14
N LYS A 220 -27.97 29.91 4.83
CA LYS A 220 -27.68 30.93 3.81
C LYS A 220 -28.63 32.12 3.89
N ILE A 221 -29.93 31.87 3.98
CA ILE A 221 -30.95 32.93 4.10
C ILE A 221 -30.75 33.74 5.39
N GLU A 222 -30.41 33.07 6.49
CA GLU A 222 -30.14 33.76 7.77
C GLU A 222 -28.95 34.72 7.64
N ASP A 223 -27.87 34.29 6.99
CA ASP A 223 -26.69 35.12 6.78
C ASP A 223 -26.95 36.31 5.85
N GLU A 224 -27.76 36.12 4.80
CA GLU A 224 -28.24 37.19 3.92
C GLU A 224 -29.05 38.22 4.71
N LEU A 225 -30.03 37.77 5.51
CA LEU A 225 -30.84 38.66 6.35
C LEU A 225 -30.01 39.40 7.41
N LYS A 226 -28.99 38.75 7.99
CA LYS A 226 -28.03 39.42 8.89
C LYS A 226 -27.24 40.51 8.18
N ALA A 227 -26.80 40.26 6.95
CA ALA A 227 -26.08 41.25 6.15
C ALA A 227 -26.99 42.44 5.77
N GLU A 228 -28.22 42.18 5.34
CA GLU A 228 -29.22 43.21 5.02
C GLU A 228 -29.58 44.04 6.25
N LYS A 229 -29.81 43.40 7.40
CA LYS A 229 -30.06 44.10 8.67
C LYS A 229 -28.94 45.09 9.00
N ARG A 230 -27.67 44.67 8.88
CA ARG A 230 -26.50 45.55 9.13
C ARG A 230 -26.40 46.67 8.10
N LYS A 231 -26.80 46.44 6.85
CA LYS A 231 -26.85 47.47 5.81
C LYS A 231 -27.92 48.52 6.14
N LEU A 232 -29.16 48.08 6.37
CA LEU A 232 -30.27 48.97 6.73
C LEU A 232 -30.02 49.73 8.04
N GLN A 233 -29.39 49.11 9.03
CA GLN A 233 -29.00 49.80 10.26
C GLN A 233 -27.98 50.93 10.02
N ARG A 234 -27.03 50.75 9.10
CA ARG A 234 -26.09 51.81 8.71
C ARG A 234 -26.79 52.92 7.95
N GLU A 235 -27.65 52.57 7.01
CA GLU A 235 -28.44 53.55 6.23
C GLU A 235 -29.37 54.37 7.14
N LEU A 236 -30.02 53.73 8.12
CA LEU A 236 -30.84 54.41 9.12
C LEU A 236 -30.02 55.42 9.92
N ARG A 237 -28.82 55.04 10.39
CA ARG A 237 -27.95 55.96 11.13
C ARG A 237 -27.56 57.16 10.26
N THR A 238 -27.10 56.93 9.03
CA THR A 238 -26.75 58.01 8.10
C THR A 238 -27.94 58.95 7.83
N ALA A 239 -29.15 58.40 7.70
CA ALA A 239 -30.36 59.21 7.49
C ALA A 239 -30.71 60.05 8.74
N LEU A 240 -30.56 59.48 9.95
CA LEU A 240 -30.76 60.21 11.21
C LEU A 240 -29.74 61.35 11.36
N ASP A 241 -28.45 61.08 11.11
CA ASP A 241 -27.40 62.11 11.14
C ASP A 241 -27.74 63.26 10.17
N LYS A 242 -28.31 62.93 8.99
CA LYS A 242 -28.71 63.95 8.01
C LYS A 242 -29.93 64.75 8.45
N ILE A 243 -30.89 64.13 9.14
CA ILE A 243 -32.04 64.81 9.73
C ILE A 243 -31.56 65.80 10.79
N GLU A 244 -30.68 65.38 11.70
CA GLU A 244 -30.13 66.25 12.74
C GLU A 244 -29.41 67.47 12.14
N GLU A 245 -28.59 67.28 11.10
CA GLU A 245 -27.94 68.38 10.38
C GLU A 245 -28.97 69.36 9.77
N MET A 246 -30.00 68.83 9.10
CA MET A 246 -31.06 69.62 8.51
C MET A 246 -31.89 70.37 9.56
N GLU A 247 -32.16 69.76 10.71
CA GLU A 247 -32.86 70.40 11.82
C GLU A 247 -32.04 71.56 12.41
N MET A 248 -30.72 71.39 12.58
CA MET A 248 -29.84 72.48 13.02
C MET A 248 -29.85 73.65 12.03
N THR A 249 -29.70 73.38 10.73
CA THR A 249 -29.73 74.42 9.70
C THR A 249 -31.09 75.12 9.64
N ASN A 250 -32.18 74.39 9.73
CA ASN A 250 -33.54 74.94 9.76
C ASN A 250 -33.73 75.84 10.97
N ASN A 251 -33.32 75.40 12.17
CA ASN A 251 -33.37 76.21 13.38
C ASN A 251 -32.57 77.52 13.25
N HIS A 252 -31.41 77.50 12.59
CA HIS A 252 -30.65 78.72 12.30
C HIS A 252 -31.38 79.67 11.35
N LEU A 253 -31.99 79.13 10.29
CA LEU A 253 -32.77 79.91 9.33
C LEU A 253 -34.01 80.53 9.97
N ILE A 254 -34.74 79.78 10.80
CA ILE A 254 -35.90 80.27 11.57
C ILE A 254 -35.49 81.47 12.43
N LYS A 255 -34.43 81.34 13.24
CA LYS A 255 -33.93 82.45 14.08
C LYS A 255 -33.55 83.68 13.25
N ARG A 256 -32.95 83.49 12.06
CA ARG A 256 -32.61 84.60 11.16
C ARG A 256 -33.87 85.26 10.58
N LEU A 257 -34.86 84.48 10.20
CA LEU A 257 -36.15 85.00 9.72
C LEU A 257 -36.90 85.77 10.80
N GLU A 258 -36.91 85.29 12.04
CA GLU A 258 -37.51 85.97 13.18
C GLU A 258 -36.88 87.35 13.42
N LYS A 259 -35.54 87.44 13.38
CA LYS A 259 -34.82 88.72 13.47
C LYS A 259 -35.23 89.69 12.35
N MET A 260 -35.30 89.21 11.11
CA MET A 260 -35.71 90.04 9.97
C MET A 260 -37.16 90.52 10.10
N LYS A 261 -38.07 89.65 10.58
CA LYS A 261 -39.47 90.02 10.88
C LYS A 261 -39.55 91.08 11.97
N ALA A 262 -38.81 90.93 13.06
CA ALA A 262 -38.77 91.92 14.14
C ALA A 262 -38.25 93.28 13.64
N ASN A 263 -37.17 93.30 12.87
CA ASN A 263 -36.63 94.53 12.27
C ASN A 263 -37.65 95.22 11.35
N ARG A 264 -38.34 94.45 10.50
CA ARG A 264 -39.41 94.97 9.63
C ARG A 264 -40.54 95.59 10.44
N ASN A 265 -41.00 94.91 11.49
CA ASN A 265 -42.08 95.41 12.34
C ASN A 265 -41.67 96.70 13.08
N ALA A 266 -40.42 96.78 13.56
CA ALA A 266 -39.89 97.97 14.20
C ALA A 266 -39.86 99.17 13.23
N LEU A 267 -39.41 98.97 11.98
CA LEU A 267 -39.43 100.01 10.95
C LEU A 267 -40.85 100.48 10.61
N LEU A 268 -41.80 99.55 10.51
CA LEU A 268 -43.21 99.88 10.25
C LEU A 268 -43.85 100.65 11.41
N SER A 269 -43.42 100.42 12.65
CA SER A 269 -43.95 101.16 13.82
C SER A 269 -43.43 102.60 13.95
N GLN A 270 -42.41 102.97 13.15
CA GLN A 270 -41.83 104.32 13.11
C GLN A 270 -42.38 105.19 11.97
N GLN A 271 -43.22 104.63 11.09
CA GLN A 271 -43.96 105.34 10.05
C GLN A 271 -45.37 105.68 10.53
#